data_AF-A0A2V7YQI7-F1
#
_entry.id   AF-A0A2V7YQI7-F1
#
_cell.length_a   1.000
_cell.length_b   1.000
_cell.length_c   1.000
_cell.angle_alpha   90.00
_cell.angle_beta   90.00
_cell.angle_gamma   90.00
#
_symmetry.space_group_name_H-M   'P 1'
#
loop_
_entity.id
_entity.type
_entity.pdbx_description
1 polymer ?
#
loop_
_entity_poly.entity_id
_entity_poly.type
_entity_poly.pdbx_seq_one_letter_code
_entity_poly.pdbx_strand_id
1 'polypeptide(L)'
;MSGRWRVTILPMSATATFDFRLDGTVISGTYKIDGGTSGSFRGTFAAGNLRLQRIDAQGGTDSVWLGTVANGRITGTWTANELAAGQPTQGNWTAVREGGQ
;
A
#
# COMPACT_ATOMS: atom_id res chain seq x y z
N MET A 1 7.41 -10.31 -5.69
CA MET A 1 6.74 -9.35 -4.77
C MET A 1 7.70 -8.26 -4.31
N SER A 2 8.97 -8.56 -4.06
CA SER A 2 9.98 -7.53 -3.75
C SER A 2 10.31 -6.60 -4.91
N GLY A 3 10.73 -5.39 -4.57
CA GLY A 3 11.11 -4.32 -5.48
C GLY A 3 10.16 -3.12 -5.43
N ARG A 4 10.36 -2.21 -6.37
CA ARG A 4 9.66 -0.94 -6.44
C ARG A 4 8.40 -1.05 -7.30
N TRP A 5 7.31 -0.42 -6.85
CA TRP A 5 5.99 -0.47 -7.46
C TRP A 5 5.43 0.94 -7.58
N ARG A 6 4.93 1.27 -8.77
CA ARG A 6 4.17 2.50 -9.00
C ARG A 6 2.72 2.24 -8.66
N VAL A 7 2.15 3.06 -7.78
CA VAL A 7 0.84 2.89 -7.18
C VAL A 7 -0.05 4.05 -7.54
N THR A 8 -1.31 3.75 -7.85
CA THR A 8 -2.39 4.72 -8.05
C THR A 8 -3.46 4.47 -7.01
N ILE A 9 -3.84 5.52 -6.28
CA ILE A 9 -4.79 5.47 -5.16
C ILE A 9 -6.04 6.27 -5.54
N LEU A 10 -7.19 5.61 -5.49
CA LEU A 10 -8.51 6.15 -5.77
C LEU A 10 -9.30 6.33 -4.47
N PRO A 11 -10.25 7.29 -4.39
CA PRO A 11 -10.74 8.17 -5.46
C PRO A 11 -9.87 9.40 -5.75
N MET A 12 -8.91 9.71 -4.88
CA MET A 12 -8.07 10.91 -4.99
C MET A 12 -7.13 10.96 -6.21
N SER A 13 -7.06 9.89 -7.00
CA SER A 13 -6.15 9.75 -8.15
C SER A 13 -4.69 10.09 -7.81
N ALA A 14 -4.30 9.84 -6.55
CA ALA A 14 -2.97 10.11 -6.05
C ALA A 14 -2.00 9.05 -6.57
N THR A 15 -0.79 9.48 -6.93
CA THR A 15 0.29 8.58 -7.34
C THR A 15 1.26 8.39 -6.18
N ALA A 16 1.75 7.17 -6.03
CA ALA A 16 2.71 6.82 -5.00
C ALA A 16 3.72 5.79 -5.52
N THR A 17 4.84 5.68 -4.83
CA THR A 17 5.84 4.63 -5.02
C THR A 17 5.91 3.78 -3.76
N PHE A 18 5.73 2.47 -3.89
CA PHE A 18 5.93 1.51 -2.81
C PHE A 18 7.18 0.67 -3.08
N ASP A 19 8.10 0.60 -2.11
CA ASP A 19 9.24 -0.30 -2.16
C ASP A 19 9.00 -1.46 -1.19
N PHE A 20 8.91 -2.67 -1.71
CA PHE A 20 8.58 -3.86 -0.94
C PHE A 20 9.77 -4.80 -0.77
N ARG A 21 9.88 -5.36 0.43
CA ARG A 21 10.77 -6.46 0.79
C ARG A 21 9.95 -7.62 1.35
N LEU A 22 10.03 -8.76 0.69
CA LEU A 22 9.41 -10.01 1.13
C LEU A 22 10.47 -10.87 1.81
N ASP A 23 10.17 -11.34 3.02
CA ASP A 23 10.96 -12.28 3.79
C ASP A 23 10.05 -13.44 4.24
N GLY A 24 10.16 -14.59 3.56
CA GLY A 24 9.18 -15.66 3.68
C GLY A 24 7.77 -15.20 3.26
N THR A 25 6.84 -15.16 4.22
CA THR A 25 5.47 -14.64 4.04
C THR A 25 5.28 -13.23 4.62
N VAL A 26 6.29 -12.70 5.32
CA VAL A 26 6.25 -11.36 5.92
C VAL A 26 6.67 -10.36 4.86
N ILE A 27 5.85 -9.34 4.64
CA ILE A 27 6.18 -8.23 3.77
C ILE A 27 6.37 -6.96 4.60
N SER A 28 7.43 -6.24 4.27
CA SER A 28 7.73 -4.93 4.81
C SER A 28 8.05 -4.00 3.66
N GLY A 29 7.93 -2.70 3.88
CA GLY A 29 8.22 -1.77 2.80
C GLY A 29 8.12 -0.32 3.23
N THR A 30 8.57 0.56 2.36
CA THR A 30 8.36 1.99 2.50
C THR A 30 7.45 2.49 1.40
N TYR A 31 6.76 3.60 1.66
CA TYR A 31 5.94 4.27 0.66
C TYR A 31 6.27 5.74 0.59
N LYS A 32 6.08 6.30 -0.60
CA LYS A 32 6.17 7.73 -0.86
C LYS A 32 5.02 8.13 -1.75
N ILE A 33 4.12 8.96 -1.25
CA ILE A 33 3.02 9.54 -2.00
C ILE A 33 3.50 10.86 -2.61
N ASP A 34 3.15 11.09 -3.86
CA ASP A 34 3.39 12.37 -4.52
C ASP A 34 2.68 13.48 -3.75
N GLY A 35 3.42 14.50 -3.32
CA GLY A 35 2.96 15.48 -2.33
C GLY A 35 3.70 15.42 -0.99
N GLY A 36 4.68 14.51 -0.84
CA GLY A 36 5.69 14.55 0.23
C GLY A 36 5.39 13.67 1.44
N THR A 37 4.22 13.02 1.49
CA THR A 37 3.92 12.04 2.54
C THR A 37 4.70 10.77 2.29
N SER A 38 5.41 10.27 3.31
CA SER A 38 6.17 9.03 3.21
C SER A 38 6.13 8.27 4.53
N GLY A 39 6.41 6.97 4.46
CA GLY A 39 6.32 6.12 5.63
C GLY A 39 6.67 4.67 5.38
N SER A 40 6.22 3.80 6.28
CA SER A 40 6.51 2.37 6.28
C SER A 40 5.24 1.53 6.43
N PHE A 41 5.27 0.37 5.77
CA PHE A 41 4.27 -0.67 5.84
C PHE A 41 4.86 -1.95 6.44
N ARG A 42 4.00 -2.71 7.12
CA ARG A 42 4.24 -4.11 7.48
C ARG A 42 3.00 -4.94 7.20
N GLY A 43 3.18 -6.20 6.84
CA GLY A 43 2.08 -7.14 6.73
C GLY A 43 2.50 -8.50 6.19
N THR A 44 1.61 -9.12 5.42
CA THR A 44 1.79 -10.49 4.92
C THR A 44 1.49 -10.60 3.44
N PHE A 45 2.24 -11.46 2.75
CA PHE A 45 1.97 -11.89 1.39
C PHE A 45 1.95 -13.42 1.32
N ALA A 46 0.79 -13.99 0.98
CA ALA A 46 0.60 -15.44 0.87
C ALA A 46 -0.47 -15.76 -0.17
N ALA A 47 -0.21 -16.79 -0.99
CA ALA A 47 -1.14 -17.27 -2.03
C ALA A 47 -1.67 -16.13 -2.95
N GLY A 48 -0.81 -15.18 -3.31
CA GLY A 48 -1.20 -14.03 -4.15
C GLY A 48 -1.97 -12.93 -3.42
N ASN A 49 -2.31 -13.11 -2.15
CA ASN A 49 -2.99 -12.10 -1.33
C ASN A 49 -1.96 -11.30 -0.55
N LEU A 50 -2.12 -9.98 -0.62
CA LEU A 50 -1.31 -8.99 0.04
C LEU A 50 -2.17 -8.27 1.07
N ARG A 51 -1.67 -8.21 2.30
CA ARG A 51 -2.21 -7.36 3.36
C ARG A 51 -1.10 -6.51 3.92
N LEU A 52 -1.29 -5.20 3.95
CA LEU A 52 -0.35 -4.24 4.50
C LEU A 52 -1.05 -3.35 5.52
N GLN A 53 -0.32 -2.94 6.53
CA GLN A 53 -0.74 -1.98 7.53
C GLN A 53 0.35 -0.92 7.68
N ARG A 54 -0.03 0.36 7.75
CA ARG A 54 0.92 1.46 8.03
C ARG A 54 1.43 1.32 9.45
N ILE A 55 2.73 1.51 9.64
CA ILE A 55 3.36 1.46 10.97
C ILE A 55 3.90 2.82 11.42
N ASP A 56 4.05 3.79 10.51
CA ASP A 56 4.46 5.16 10.81
C ASP A 56 3.24 6.06 11.05
N ALA A 57 2.58 5.92 12.19
CA ALA A 57 1.51 6.85 12.56
C ALA A 57 2.09 8.15 13.15
N GLN A 58 2.89 8.92 12.39
CA GLN A 58 3.24 10.30 12.84
C GLN A 58 2.01 11.23 12.86
N GLY A 59 0.91 10.85 12.21
CA GLY A 59 -0.34 11.62 12.13
C GLY A 59 -1.60 10.90 12.64
N GLY A 60 -1.48 9.77 13.37
CA GLY A 60 -2.64 9.11 13.99
C GLY A 60 -3.61 8.36 13.05
N THR A 61 -3.26 8.18 11.77
CA THR A 61 -4.08 7.42 10.82
C THR A 61 -3.54 6.00 10.65
N ASP A 62 -4.21 5.02 11.24
CA ASP A 62 -3.99 3.60 10.90
C ASP A 62 -4.67 3.31 9.56
N SER A 63 -3.97 2.67 8.63
CA SER A 63 -4.61 2.24 7.38
C SER A 63 -4.20 0.83 6.99
N VAL A 64 -5.18 0.06 6.55
CA VAL A 64 -5.03 -1.29 6.05
C VAL A 64 -5.22 -1.30 4.55
N TRP A 65 -4.32 -1.95 3.84
CA TRP A 65 -4.32 -2.10 2.40
C TRP A 65 -4.37 -3.58 2.06
N LEU A 66 -5.37 -3.96 1.29
CA LEU A 66 -5.56 -5.31 0.77
C LEU A 66 -5.29 -5.29 -0.73
N GLY A 67 -4.67 -6.34 -1.23
CA GLY A 67 -4.41 -6.48 -2.66
C GLY A 67 -4.29 -7.93 -3.10
N THR A 68 -4.59 -8.18 -4.36
CA THR A 68 -4.30 -9.44 -5.02
C THR A 68 -3.27 -9.19 -6.11
N VAL A 69 -2.23 -10.02 -6.16
CA VAL A 69 -1.14 -9.92 -7.13
C VAL A 69 -1.43 -10.87 -8.29
N ALA A 70 -1.55 -10.33 -9.50
CA ALA A 70 -1.74 -11.08 -10.74
C ALA A 70 -1.02 -10.38 -11.91
N ASN A 71 -0.32 -11.14 -12.76
CA ASN A 71 0.31 -10.64 -13.98
C ASN A 71 1.19 -9.38 -13.78
N GLY A 72 1.99 -9.33 -12.71
CA GLY A 72 2.86 -8.17 -12.42
C GLY A 72 2.12 -6.90 -11.99
N ARG A 73 0.82 -7.00 -11.69
CA ARG A 73 -0.05 -5.95 -11.17
C ARG A 73 -0.61 -6.36 -9.81
N ILE A 74 -0.88 -5.35 -8.99
CA ILE A 74 -1.63 -5.47 -7.75
C ILE A 74 -2.91 -4.68 -7.89
N THR A 75 -4.02 -5.24 -7.46
CA THR A 75 -5.31 -4.55 -7.40
C THR A 75 -5.95 -4.85 -6.06
N GLY A 76 -6.53 -3.84 -5.41
CA GLY A 76 -7.32 -4.07 -4.21
C GLY A 76 -7.85 -2.78 -3.59
N THR A 77 -8.09 -2.84 -2.29
CA THR A 77 -8.75 -1.78 -1.53
C THR A 77 -7.87 -1.30 -0.38
N TRP A 78 -8.11 -0.07 0.05
CA TRP A 78 -7.49 0.51 1.23
C TRP A 78 -8.57 1.12 2.13
N THR A 79 -8.31 1.08 3.43
CA THR A 79 -9.16 1.70 4.44
C THR A 79 -8.25 2.41 5.43
N ALA A 80 -8.49 3.70 5.64
CA ALA A 80 -7.85 4.51 6.67
C ALA A 80 -8.86 4.82 7.77
N ASN A 81 -8.48 4.48 9.00
CA ASN A 81 -9.18 4.90 10.21
C ASN A 81 -8.57 6.23 10.65
N GLU A 82 -9.28 7.32 10.37
CA GLU A 82 -8.91 8.63 10.88
C GLU A 82 -9.49 8.79 12.29
N LEU A 83 -8.64 8.81 13.30
CA LEU A 83 -9.06 8.91 14.70
C LEU A 83 -9.65 10.29 15.06
N ALA A 84 -9.51 11.30 14.19
CA ALA A 84 -9.85 12.69 14.48
C ALA A 84 -11.15 13.21 13.85
N ALA A 85 -11.69 12.61 12.77
CA ALA A 85 -12.78 13.22 11.98
C ALA A 85 -14.00 12.32 11.70
N GLY A 86 -14.06 11.11 12.26
CA GLY A 86 -15.32 10.36 12.44
C GLY A 86 -15.84 9.53 11.26
N GLN A 87 -15.18 9.49 10.10
CA GLN A 87 -15.52 8.54 9.02
C GLN A 87 -14.28 7.81 8.49
N PRO A 88 -14.32 6.46 8.42
CA PRO A 88 -13.25 5.71 7.77
C PRO A 88 -13.23 6.07 6.28
N THR A 89 -12.07 6.53 5.80
CA THR A 89 -11.89 6.78 4.37
C THR A 89 -11.47 5.48 3.72
N GLN A 90 -12.13 5.09 2.64
CA GLN A 90 -11.78 3.89 1.89
C GLN A 90 -11.71 4.17 0.40
N GLY A 91 -11.00 3.30 -0.33
CA GLY A 91 -10.96 3.39 -1.77
C GLY A 91 -10.27 2.20 -2.41
N ASN A 92 -10.05 2.31 -3.71
CA ASN A 92 -9.36 1.31 -4.50
C ASN A 92 -7.92 1.75 -4.73
N TRP A 93 -7.03 0.79 -4.96
CA TRP A 93 -5.68 1.09 -5.41
C TRP A 93 -5.21 0.03 -6.39
N THR A 94 -4.29 0.44 -7.25
CA THR A 94 -3.60 -0.49 -8.14
C THR A 94 -2.13 -0.19 -8.13
N ALA A 95 -1.30 -1.21 -8.32
CA ALA A 95 0.14 -1.05 -8.43
C ALA A 95 0.71 -1.86 -9.59
N VAL A 96 1.71 -1.30 -10.26
CA VAL A 96 2.47 -1.95 -11.32
C VAL A 96 3.95 -1.94 -10.96
N ARG A 97 4.66 -3.04 -11.23
CA ARG A 97 6.08 -3.15 -10.87
C ARG A 97 6.89 -2.18 -11.73
N GLU A 98 7.73 -1.35 -11.12
CA GLU A 98 8.69 -0.54 -11.86
C GLU A 98 9.78 -1.45 -12.42
N GLY A 99 9.92 -1.49 -13.75
CA GLY A 99 10.85 -2.36 -14.46
C GLY A 99 10.26 -3.65 -15.03
N GLY A 100 8.93 -3.86 -14.95
CA GLY A 100 8.26 -4.91 -15.72
C GLY A 100 7.93 -4.42 -17.13
N GLN A 101 8.87 -4.59 -18.06
CA GLN A 101 8.61 -4.54 -19.50
C GLN A 101 8.66 -5.96 -20.05
#